data_AF-A0A1T4MCK6-F1
#
_entry.id   AF-A0A1T4MCK6-F1
#
_cell.length_a   1.000
_cell.length_b   1.000
_cell.length_c   1.000
_cell.angle_alpha   90.00
_cell.angle_beta   90.00
_cell.angle_gamma   90.00
#
_symmetry.space_group_name_H-M   'P 1'
#
loop_
_entity.id
_entity.type
_entity.pdbx_description
1 polymer ?
#
loop_
_entity_poly.entity_id
_entity_poly.type
_entity_poly.pdbx_seq_one_letter_code
_entity_poly.pdbx_strand_id
1 'polypeptide(L)'
;MIVEGFSSIRSLPHPWLFLLYSVLMWVCYYYAFRMTFDAFTFTQGLECSVALLAFIMGTIGVVAPVQSGIGAWHFMVITTLTLFGVARQDAGVFALVVHTFQTLGNAFVGFFAILVLPLLNKNYNRTAK
;
A
#
# COMPACT_ATOMS: atom_id res chain seq x y z
N MET A 1 8.56 22.91 -1.43
CA MET A 1 7.89 21.61 -1.18
C MET A 1 8.83 20.40 -1.26
N ILE A 2 9.29 19.94 -2.44
CA ILE A 2 10.08 18.68 -2.53
C ILE A 2 11.45 18.79 -1.84
N VAL A 3 12.19 19.87 -2.09
CA VAL A 3 13.52 20.09 -1.50
C VAL A 3 13.46 20.26 0.02
N GLU A 4 12.41 20.92 0.52
CA GLU A 4 12.16 21.08 1.97
C GLU A 4 11.81 19.74 2.63
N GLY A 5 11.05 18.88 1.95
CA GLY A 5 10.75 17.52 2.42
C GLY A 5 11.99 16.66 2.61
N PHE A 6 12.91 16.68 1.63
CA PHE A 6 14.20 15.99 1.77
C PHE A 6 15.09 16.61 2.84
N SER A 7 15.07 17.94 3.00
CA SER A 7 15.83 18.63 4.05
C SER A 7 15.32 18.28 5.46
N SER A 8 14.01 18.11 5.63
CA SER A 8 13.37 17.73 6.90
C SER A 8 13.86 16.38 7.44
N ILE A 9 14.17 15.42 6.56
CA ILE A 9 14.71 14.11 6.97
C ILE A 9 16.03 14.28 7.73
N ARG A 10 16.87 15.26 7.35
CA ARG A 10 18.15 15.52 8.02
C ARG A 10 18.01 16.16 9.40
N SER A 11 16.86 16.76 9.69
CA SER A 11 16.56 17.32 11.02
C SER A 11 16.03 16.30 12.02
N LEU A 12 15.84 15.04 11.61
CA LEU A 12 15.41 13.97 12.51
C LEU A 12 16.55 13.55 13.45
N PRO A 13 16.25 13.14 14.70
CA PRO A 13 17.25 12.60 15.63
C PRO A 13 17.99 11.36 15.08
N HIS A 14 17.28 10.53 14.29
CA HIS A 14 17.80 9.28 13.74
C HIS A 14 17.40 9.09 12.25
N PRO A 15 18.04 9.82 11.31
CA PRO A 15 17.65 9.82 9.90
C PRO A 15 17.86 8.46 9.22
N TRP A 16 18.91 7.72 9.61
CA TRP A 16 19.19 6.40 9.05
C TRP A 16 18.14 5.34 9.41
N LEU A 17 17.72 5.32 10.68
CA LEU A 17 16.65 4.44 11.16
C LEU A 17 15.32 4.73 10.44
N PHE A 18 15.00 6.01 10.24
CA PHE A 18 13.83 6.41 9.47
C PHE A 18 13.86 5.88 8.03
N LEU A 19 15.00 6.01 7.33
CA LEU A 19 15.16 5.49 5.97
C LEU A 19 15.05 3.97 5.93
N LEU A 20 15.68 3.27 6.88
CA LEU A 20 15.60 1.81 6.98
C LEU A 20 14.16 1.34 7.17
N TYR A 21 13.41 1.92 8.11
CA TYR A 21 12.00 1.55 8.33
C TYR A 21 11.14 1.89 7.12
N SER A 22 11.41 3.01 6.45
CA SER A 22 10.68 3.39 5.24
C SER A 22 10.88 2.36 4.13
N VAL A 23 12.13 1.96 3.86
CA VAL A 23 12.44 0.92 2.86
C VAL A 23 11.82 -0.41 3.26
N LEU A 24 11.93 -0.79 4.53
CA LEU A 24 11.37 -2.05 5.02
C LEU A 24 9.85 -2.10 4.85
N MET A 25 9.12 -1.01 5.16
CA MET A 25 7.69 -0.93 4.91
C MET A 25 7.35 -1.11 3.43
N TRP A 26 8.08 -0.47 2.52
CA TRP A 26 7.85 -0.61 1.08
C TRP A 26 8.08 -2.03 0.59
N VAL A 27 9.13 -2.71 1.09
CA VAL A 27 9.38 -4.12 0.78
C VAL A 27 8.24 -5.00 1.30
N CYS A 28 7.77 -4.78 2.53
CA CYS A 28 6.62 -5.50 3.07
C CYS A 28 5.35 -5.29 2.23
N TYR A 29 5.06 -4.06 1.80
CA TYR A 29 3.91 -3.76 0.96
C TYR A 29 4.00 -4.43 -0.41
N TYR A 30 5.16 -4.37 -1.04
CA TYR A 30 5.39 -5.07 -2.29
C TYR A 30 5.20 -6.58 -2.13
N TYR A 31 5.78 -7.17 -1.07
CA TYR A 31 5.68 -8.61 -0.85
C TYR A 31 4.24 -9.05 -0.57
N ALA A 32 3.50 -8.29 0.25
CA ALA A 32 2.08 -8.52 0.49
C ALA A 32 1.28 -8.45 -0.81
N PHE A 33 1.56 -7.48 -1.69
CA PHE A 33 0.93 -7.39 -3.00
C PHE A 33 1.33 -8.55 -3.92
N ARG A 34 2.60 -8.94 -3.97
CA ARG A 34 3.09 -10.08 -4.76
C ARG A 34 2.42 -11.39 -4.34
N MET A 35 2.19 -11.61 -3.04
CA MET A 35 1.49 -12.80 -2.55
C MET A 35 0.08 -12.93 -3.13
N THR A 36 -0.58 -11.82 -3.47
CA THR A 36 -1.93 -11.86 -4.07
C THR A 36 -1.96 -12.46 -5.47
N PHE A 37 -0.83 -12.46 -6.19
CA PHE A 37 -0.73 -13.09 -7.52
C PHE A 37 -0.86 -14.61 -7.42
N ASP A 38 -0.45 -15.19 -6.29
CA ASP A 38 -0.54 -16.64 -6.10
C ASP A 38 -1.98 -17.10 -5.80
N ALA A 39 -2.90 -16.17 -5.54
CA ALA A 39 -4.31 -16.47 -5.27
C ALA A 39 -5.15 -16.71 -6.54
N PHE A 40 -4.66 -16.35 -7.73
CA PHE A 40 -5.41 -16.48 -8.98
C PHE A 40 -4.60 -17.21 -10.06
N THR A 41 -5.24 -18.15 -10.75
CA THR A 41 -4.59 -18.94 -11.81
C THR A 41 -4.09 -18.09 -12.98
N PHE A 42 -4.74 -16.97 -13.28
CA PHE A 42 -4.37 -16.05 -14.35
C PHE A 42 -3.23 -15.07 -13.98
N THR A 43 -2.83 -14.97 -12.71
CA THR A 43 -1.66 -14.18 -12.28
C THR A 43 -0.52 -15.01 -11.69
N GLN A 44 -0.77 -16.27 -11.30
CA GLN A 44 0.23 -17.20 -10.76
C GLN A 44 1.47 -17.39 -11.65
N GLY A 45 1.29 -17.39 -12.97
CA GLY A 45 2.39 -17.57 -13.93
C GLY A 45 3.21 -16.31 -14.22
N LEU A 46 2.81 -15.15 -13.68
CA LEU A 46 3.49 -13.89 -13.95
C LEU A 46 4.76 -13.74 -13.10
N GLU A 47 5.79 -13.18 -13.73
CA GLU A 47 7.06 -12.93 -13.07
C GLU A 47 6.95 -11.89 -11.95
N CYS A 48 7.91 -11.96 -11.02
CA CYS A 48 8.04 -11.00 -9.91
C CYS A 48 8.17 -9.53 -10.41
N SER A 49 8.80 -9.36 -11.57
CA SER A 49 8.97 -8.07 -12.27
C SER A 49 7.63 -7.44 -12.65
N VAL A 50 6.66 -8.23 -13.12
CA VAL A 50 5.32 -7.77 -13.48
C VAL A 50 4.54 -7.33 -12.25
N ALA A 51 4.64 -8.10 -11.15
CA ALA A 51 4.02 -7.72 -9.89
C ALA A 51 4.62 -6.42 -9.33
N LEU A 52 5.93 -6.22 -9.48
CA LEU A 52 6.61 -4.99 -9.05
C LEU A 52 6.15 -3.80 -9.88
N LEU A 53 6.06 -3.96 -11.20
CA LEU A 53 5.54 -2.92 -12.07
C LEU A 53 4.09 -2.57 -11.73
N ALA A 54 3.21 -3.56 -11.54
CA ALA A 54 1.82 -3.33 -11.16
C ALA A 54 1.71 -2.61 -9.80
N PHE A 55 2.59 -2.94 -8.85
CA PHE A 55 2.69 -2.25 -7.57
C PHE A 55 3.10 -0.79 -7.73
N ILE A 56 4.17 -0.49 -8.49
CA ILE A 56 4.64 0.88 -8.76
C ILE A 56 3.57 1.70 -9.50
N MET A 57 2.92 1.11 -10.50
CA MET A 57 1.85 1.77 -11.25
C MET A 57 0.65 2.05 -10.35
N GLY A 58 0.27 1.09 -9.50
CA GLY A 58 -0.77 1.26 -8.49
C GLY A 58 -0.45 2.39 -7.50
N THR A 59 0.78 2.48 -7.00
CA THR A 59 1.18 3.53 -6.04
C THR A 59 1.15 4.92 -6.68
N ILE A 60 1.55 5.05 -7.95
CA ILE A 60 1.37 6.28 -8.73
C ILE A 60 -0.13 6.62 -8.86
N GLY A 61 -0.98 5.62 -9.10
CA GLY A 61 -2.43 5.80 -9.14
C GLY A 61 -3.02 6.41 -7.86
N VAL A 62 -2.46 6.09 -6.69
CA VAL A 62 -2.89 6.65 -5.39
C VAL A 62 -2.47 8.12 -5.23
N VAL A 63 -1.45 8.60 -5.96
CA VAL A 63 -1.02 10.01 -5.92
C VAL A 63 -2.07 10.93 -6.54
N ALA A 64 -2.89 10.42 -7.47
CA ALA A 64 -4.00 11.20 -8.01
C ALA A 64 -5.02 11.50 -6.89
N PRO A 65 -5.55 12.73 -6.78
CA PRO A 65 -6.48 13.13 -5.71
C PRO A 65 -7.90 12.58 -5.98
N VAL A 66 -8.04 11.26 -6.05
CA VAL A 66 -9.30 10.54 -6.24
C VAL A 66 -9.72 9.86 -4.94
N GLN A 67 -11.03 9.75 -4.71
CA GLN A 67 -11.59 9.15 -3.49
C GLN A 67 -10.95 7.78 -3.19
N SER A 68 -10.17 7.72 -2.10
CA SER A 68 -9.46 6.53 -1.61
C SER A 68 -8.62 5.77 -2.65
N GLY A 69 -8.19 6.42 -3.73
CA GLY A 69 -7.39 5.76 -4.77
C GLY A 69 -8.14 4.75 -5.65
N ILE A 70 -9.46 4.52 -5.44
CA ILE A 70 -10.18 3.38 -6.06
C ILE A 70 -10.09 3.42 -7.59
N GLY A 71 -10.49 4.51 -8.24
CA GLY A 71 -10.51 4.56 -9.70
C GLY A 71 -9.12 4.51 -10.33
N ALA A 72 -8.20 5.35 -9.86
CA ALA A 72 -6.87 5.49 -10.44
C ALA A 72 -5.98 4.26 -10.16
N TRP A 73 -6.04 3.69 -8.95
CA TRP A 73 -5.30 2.46 -8.64
C TRP A 73 -5.82 1.28 -9.47
N HIS A 74 -7.14 1.09 -9.57
CA HIS A 74 -7.73 0.02 -10.37
C HIS A 74 -7.32 0.17 -11.83
N PHE A 75 -7.42 1.37 -12.39
CA PHE A 75 -7.00 1.64 -13.76
C PHE A 75 -5.54 1.25 -14.00
N MET A 76 -4.63 1.64 -13.10
CA MET A 76 -3.19 1.37 -13.25
C MET A 76 -2.87 -0.13 -13.15
N VAL A 77 -3.46 -0.84 -12.20
CA VAL A 77 -3.25 -2.29 -12.03
C VAL A 77 -3.86 -3.07 -13.19
N ILE A 78 -5.09 -2.75 -13.59
CA ILE A 78 -5.77 -3.42 -14.72
C ILE A 78 -4.97 -3.21 -16.00
N THR A 79 -4.53 -1.98 -16.27
CA THR A 79 -3.74 -1.65 -17.46
C THR A 79 -2.43 -2.42 -17.46
N THR A 80 -1.72 -2.45 -16.33
CA THR A 80 -0.46 -3.18 -16.21
C THR A 80 -0.68 -4.66 -16.49
N LEU A 81 -1.61 -5.34 -15.83
CA LEU A 81 -1.86 -6.77 -16.05
C LEU A 81 -2.30 -7.07 -17.49
N THR A 82 -3.11 -6.19 -18.08
CA THR A 82 -3.56 -6.36 -19.48
C THR A 82 -2.40 -6.25 -20.47
N LEU A 83 -1.42 -5.36 -20.21
CA LEU A 83 -0.21 -5.26 -21.04
C LEU A 83 0.65 -6.53 -21.01
N PHE A 84 0.55 -7.32 -19.94
CA PHE A 84 1.26 -8.59 -19.79
C PHE A 84 0.38 -9.81 -20.09
N GLY A 85 -0.73 -9.62 -20.81
CA GLY A 85 -1.53 -10.70 -21.39
C GLY A 85 -2.67 -11.23 -20.52
N VAL A 86 -2.93 -10.63 -19.35
CA VAL A 86 -4.12 -10.97 -18.55
C VAL A 86 -5.36 -10.38 -19.21
N ALA A 87 -6.44 -11.16 -19.32
CA ALA A 87 -7.70 -10.65 -19.84
C ALA A 87 -8.20 -9.47 -18.98
N ARG A 88 -8.69 -8.40 -19.62
CA ARG A 88 -9.14 -7.19 -18.91
C ARG A 88 -10.19 -7.48 -17.83
N GLN A 89 -11.08 -8.45 -18.09
CA GLN A 89 -12.08 -8.88 -17.13
C GLN A 89 -11.43 -9.51 -15.88
N ASP A 90 -10.48 -10.43 -16.05
CA ASP A 90 -9.76 -11.09 -14.96
C ASP A 90 -8.89 -10.10 -14.18
N ALA A 91 -8.21 -9.19 -14.88
CA ALA A 91 -7.45 -8.11 -14.26
C ALA A 91 -8.36 -7.18 -13.41
N GLY A 92 -9.60 -6.96 -13.86
CA GLY A 92 -10.61 -6.23 -13.11
C GLY A 92 -11.06 -6.97 -11.84
N VAL A 93 -11.28 -8.28 -11.93
CA VAL A 93 -11.58 -9.13 -10.76
C VAL A 93 -10.44 -9.08 -9.76
N PHE A 94 -9.20 -9.23 -10.23
CA PHE A 94 -8.00 -9.13 -9.39
C PHE A 94 -7.94 -7.80 -8.65
N ALA A 95 -8.04 -6.67 -9.37
CA ALA A 95 -7.99 -5.34 -8.79
C ALA A 95 -9.09 -5.15 -7.74
N LEU A 96 -10.32 -5.56 -8.04
CA LEU A 96 -11.44 -5.45 -7.12
C LEU A 96 -11.24 -6.26 -5.83
N VAL A 97 -10.86 -7.52 -5.96
CA VAL A 97 -10.70 -8.42 -4.80
C VAL A 97 -9.55 -7.94 -3.93
N VAL A 98 -8.38 -7.70 -4.52
CA VAL A 98 -7.18 -7.27 -3.77
C VAL A 98 -7.42 -5.95 -3.04
N HIS A 99 -7.98 -4.95 -3.74
CA HIS A 99 -8.27 -3.66 -3.13
C HIS A 99 -9.32 -3.75 -2.02
N THR A 100 -10.35 -4.58 -2.20
CA THR A 100 -11.39 -4.79 -1.17
C THR A 100 -10.81 -5.43 0.08
N PHE A 101 -10.01 -6.50 -0.06
CA PHE A 101 -9.36 -7.14 1.08
C PHE A 101 -8.38 -6.20 1.80
N GLN A 102 -7.61 -5.42 1.05
CA GLN A 102 -6.73 -4.41 1.64
C GLN A 102 -7.52 -3.34 2.41
N THR A 103 -8.60 -2.83 1.82
CA THR A 103 -9.43 -1.79 2.44
C THR A 103 -10.11 -2.29 3.70
N LEU A 104 -10.70 -3.48 3.65
CA LEU A 104 -11.32 -4.13 4.81
C LEU A 104 -10.31 -4.45 5.89
N GLY A 105 -9.13 -4.96 5.51
CA GLY A 105 -8.03 -5.23 6.45
C GLY A 105 -7.60 -3.98 7.20
N ASN A 106 -7.38 -2.88 6.48
CA ASN A 106 -7.02 -1.60 7.10
C ASN A 106 -8.14 -1.06 8.01
N ALA A 107 -9.40 -1.14 7.56
CA ALA A 107 -10.54 -0.72 8.36
C ALA A 107 -10.67 -1.55 9.65
N PHE A 108 -10.48 -2.86 9.55
CA PHE A 108 -10.52 -3.79 10.68
C PHE A 108 -9.41 -3.48 11.69
N VAL A 109 -8.15 -3.42 11.25
CA VAL A 109 -7.02 -3.08 12.13
C VAL A 109 -7.21 -1.72 12.78
N GLY A 110 -7.66 -0.71 12.01
CA GLY A 110 -7.97 0.62 12.53
C GLY A 110 -9.08 0.59 13.60
N PHE A 111 -10.14 -0.17 13.37
CA PHE A 111 -11.22 -0.35 14.34
C PHE A 111 -10.73 -0.99 15.65
N PHE A 112 -9.94 -2.07 15.57
CA PHE A 112 -9.34 -2.68 16.76
C PHE A 112 -8.39 -1.74 17.49
N ALA A 113 -7.58 -0.96 16.76
CA ALA A 113 -6.70 0.04 17.36
C ALA A 113 -7.50 1.06 18.19
N ILE A 114 -8.64 1.55 17.68
CA ILE A 114 -9.52 2.47 18.41
C ILE A 114 -10.10 1.83 19.66
N LEU A 115 -10.51 0.56 19.62
CA LEU A 115 -11.05 -0.15 20.79
C LEU A 115 -9.99 -0.41 21.87
N VAL A 116 -8.76 -0.70 21.46
CA VAL A 116 -7.64 -1.02 22.36
C VAL A 116 -7.01 0.25 22.94
N LEU A 117 -7.09 1.38 22.24
CA LEU A 117 -6.45 2.62 22.64
C LEU A 117 -6.84 3.10 24.06
N PRO A 118 -8.12 3.11 24.49
CA PRO A 118 -8.50 3.49 25.85
C PRO A 118 -7.93 2.56 26.93
N LEU A 119 -7.73 1.29 26.61
CA LEU A 119 -7.18 0.29 27.54
C LEU A 119 -5.67 0.52 27.75
N LEU A 120 -4.94 0.77 26.66
CA LEU A 120 -3.50 1.05 26.71
C LEU A 120 -3.21 2.44 27.28
N ASN A 121 -4.08 3.41 27.02
CA ASN A 121 -3.86 4.81 27.35
C ASN A 121 -4.47 5.24 28.70
N LYS A 122 -4.92 4.29 29.53
CA LYS A 122 -5.63 4.56 30.80
C LYS A 122 -4.84 5.40 31.80
N ASN A 123 -3.50 5.33 31.77
CA ASN A 123 -2.59 6.08 32.66
C ASN A 123 -1.79 7.16 31.92
N TYR A 124 -2.21 7.55 30.72
CA TYR A 124 -1.48 8.54 29.94
C TYR A 124 -1.71 9.95 30.48
N ASN A 125 -0.77 10.41 31.31
CA ASN A 125 -0.65 11.82 31.64
C ASN A 125 -0.08 12.56 30.44
N ARG A 126 -0.96 13.29 29.75
CA ARG A 126 -0.57 14.21 28.68
C ARG A 126 0.26 15.33 29.30
N THR A 127 1.59 15.19 29.33
CA THR A 127 2.48 16.31 29.69
C THR A 127 2.28 17.40 28.66
N ALA A 128 1.54 18.45 29.06
CA ALA A 128 1.44 19.67 28.29
C ALA A 128 2.85 20.25 28.15
N LYS A 129 3.33 20.32 26.91
CA LYS A 129 4.55 21.03 26.54
C LYS A 129 4.20 22.02 25.47
#